data_AF-A0A1Q8BEF3-F1
#
_entry.id   AF-A0A1Q8BEF3-F1
#
_cell.length_a   1.000
_cell.length_b   1.000
_cell.length_c   1.000
_cell.angle_alpha   90.00
_cell.angle_beta   90.00
_cell.angle_gamma   90.00
#
_symmetry.space_group_name_H-M   'P 1'
#
loop_
_entity.id
_entity.type
_entity.pdbx_description
1 polymer ?
#
loop_
_entity_poly.entity_id
_entity_poly.type
_entity_poly.pdbx_seq_one_letter_code
_entity_poly.pdbx_strand_id
1 'polypeptide(L)' 'MGPVRGGLATALDILTDALALVGQHGLYCRSQRQPQYPAMDVRLVMEQIEASKGLIIDAMERLKKT' A
#
# COMPACT_ATOMS: atom_id res chain seq x y z
N MET A 1 -18.81 3.65 -13.31
CA MET A 1 -17.53 4.31 -13.02
C MET A 1 -16.89 4.67 -14.35
N GLY A 2 -16.37 5.88 -14.55
CA GLY A 2 -15.64 6.22 -15.78
C GLY A 2 -14.34 5.40 -15.90
N PRO A 3 -13.80 5.17 -17.12
CA PRO A 3 -12.66 4.28 -17.36
C PRO A 3 -11.43 4.57 -16.47
N VAL A 4 -11.12 5.86 -16.29
CA VAL A 4 -10.00 6.32 -15.43
C VAL A 4 -10.22 5.94 -13.97
N ARG A 5 -11.45 6.12 -13.46
CA ARG A 5 -11.79 5.80 -12.07
C ARG A 5 -11.81 4.29 -11.80
N GLY A 6 -12.18 3.50 -12.81
CA GLY A 6 -12.06 2.04 -12.75
C GLY A 6 -10.61 1.60 -12.61
N GLY A 7 -9.71 2.14 -13.44
CA GLY A 7 -8.27 1.84 -13.37
C GLY A 7 -7.64 2.21 -12.03
N LEU A 8 -8.01 3.36 -11.45
CA LEU A 8 -7.55 3.77 -10.12
C LEU A 8 -8.06 2.84 -9.01
N ALA A 9 -9.30 2.37 -9.10
CA ALA A 9 -9.83 1.39 -8.15
C ALA A 9 -9.06 0.06 -8.22
N THR A 10 -8.79 -0.44 -9.43
CA THR A 10 -7.96 -1.65 -9.60
C THR A 10 -6.54 -1.46 -9.08
N ALA A 11 -5.92 -0.30 -9.29
CA ALA A 11 -4.60 -0.01 -8.73
C ALA A 11 -4.62 0.01 -7.19
N LEU A 12 -5.69 0.52 -6.58
CA LEU A 12 -5.88 0.50 -5.13
C LEU A 12 -5.99 -0.94 -4.58
N ASP A 13 -6.69 -1.81 -5.30
CA ASP A 13 -6.82 -3.24 -4.94
C ASP A 13 -5.46 -3.94 -5.03
N ILE A 14 -4.72 -3.76 -6.13
CA ILE A 14 -3.37 -4.34 -6.30
C ILE A 14 -2.42 -3.91 -5.18
N LEU A 15 -2.43 -2.61 -4.81
CA LEU A 15 -1.62 -2.12 -3.69
C LEU A 15 -2.08 -2.70 -2.34
N THR A 16 -3.37 -2.97 -2.19
CA THR A 16 -3.90 -3.60 -0.97
C THR A 16 -3.44 -5.05 -0.84
N ASP A 17 -3.47 -5.80 -1.94
CA ASP A 17 -2.93 -7.16 -1.98
C ASP A 17 -1.42 -7.18 -1.72
N ALA A 18 -0.67 -6.26 -2.34
CA ALA A 18 0.76 -6.11 -2.11
C ALA A 18 1.08 -5.81 -0.64
N LEU A 19 0.33 -4.89 -0.01
CA LEU A 19 0.50 -4.57 1.41
C LEU A 19 0.29 -5.80 2.30
N ALA A 20 -0.72 -6.61 2.01
CA ALA A 20 -1.00 -7.84 2.74
C ALA A 20 0.15 -8.85 2.61
N LEU A 21 0.66 -9.06 1.40
CA LEU A 21 1.79 -9.97 1.14
C LEU A 21 3.08 -9.52 1.82
N VAL A 22 3.42 -8.22 1.74
CA VAL A 22 4.62 -7.67 2.40
C VAL A 22 4.47 -7.74 3.93
N GLY A 23 3.27 -7.46 4.46
CA GLY A 23 2.98 -7.59 5.89
C GLY A 23 3.21 -9.02 6.41
N GLN A 24 2.77 -10.03 5.64
CA GLN A 24 3.03 -11.44 5.96
C GLN A 24 4.52 -11.77 5.91
N HIS A 25 5.26 -11.26 4.91
CA HIS A 25 6.70 -11.45 4.83
C HIS A 25 7.43 -10.88 6.07
N GLY A 26 6.93 -9.78 6.65
CA GLY A 26 7.46 -9.17 7.87
C GLY A 26 7.38 -10.02 9.14
N LEU A 27 6.61 -11.12 9.11
CA LEU A 27 6.64 -12.14 10.18
C LEU A 27 7.95 -12.93 10.18
N TYR A 28 8.49 -13.21 8.99
CA TYR A 28 9.71 -13.98 8.81
C TYR A 28 10.94 -13.08 8.72
N CYS A 29 10.81 -11.94 8.05
CA CYS A 29 11.90 -10.99 7.85
C CYS A 29 11.95 -9.99 9.01
N ARG A 30 12.71 -10.32 10.05
CA ARG A 30 12.82 -9.55 11.31
C ARG A 30 14.09 -8.71 11.37
N SER A 31 14.02 -7.59 12.05
CA SER A 31 15.19 -6.76 12.32
C SER A 31 16.15 -7.48 13.27
N GLN A 32 17.43 -7.55 12.90
CA GLN A 32 18.48 -8.12 13.77
C GLN A 32 18.70 -7.27 15.03
N ARG A 33 18.51 -5.95 14.93
CA ARG A 33 18.70 -5.01 16.05
C ARG A 33 17.49 -4.93 16.96
N GLN A 34 16.30 -5.15 16.42
CA GLN A 34 15.02 -5.02 17.13
C GLN A 34 14.10 -6.19 16.73
N PRO A 35 14.28 -7.39 17.32
CA PRO A 35 13.58 -8.60 16.91
C PRO A 35 12.06 -8.53 16.99
N GLN A 36 11.51 -7.56 17.74
CA GLN A 36 10.08 -7.28 17.86
C GLN A 36 9.48 -6.53 16.66
N TYR A 37 10.31 -6.06 15.71
CA TYR A 37 9.85 -5.41 14.48
C TYR A 37 10.31 -6.15 13.21
N PRO A 38 9.55 -6.05 12.10
CA PRO A 38 10.04 -6.44 10.78
C PRO A 38 11.33 -5.70 10.41
N ALA A 39 12.06 -6.22 9.42
CA ALA A 39 13.20 -5.55 8.85
C ALA A 39 12.84 -4.12 8.38
N MET A 40 13.80 -3.19 8.46
CA MET A 40 13.54 -1.77 8.26
C MET A 40 13.03 -1.46 6.86
N ASP A 41 13.63 -2.08 5.85
CA ASP A 41 13.21 -2.04 4.46
C ASP A 41 11.76 -2.54 4.27
N VAL A 42 11.38 -3.65 4.91
CA VAL A 42 10.00 -4.17 4.88
C VAL A 42 9.02 -3.14 5.43
N ARG A 43 9.34 -2.51 6.57
CA ARG A 43 8.49 -1.46 7.14
C ARG A 43 8.36 -0.25 6.21
N LEU A 44 9.46 0.21 5.65
CA LEU A 44 9.47 1.33 4.70
C LEU A 44 8.67 1.02 3.43
N VAL A 45 8.70 -0.22 2.93
CA VAL A 45 7.87 -0.64 1.80
C VAL A 45 6.39 -0.61 2.17
N MET A 46 6.01 -1.12 3.35
CA MET A 46 4.62 -1.04 3.83
C MET A 46 4.14 0.41 3.94
N GLU A 47 4.94 1.29 4.55
CA GLU A 47 4.63 2.73 4.67
C GLU A 47 4.46 3.40 3.30
N GLN A 48 5.33 3.10 2.33
CA GLN A 48 5.24 3.64 0.96
C GLN A 48 3.99 3.13 0.21
N ILE A 49 3.61 1.87 0.40
CA ILE A 49 2.39 1.30 -0.18
C ILE A 49 1.16 2.00 0.43
N GLU A 50 1.12 2.18 1.74
CA GLU A 50 0.03 2.92 2.41
C GLU A 50 -0.10 4.36 1.92
N ALA A 51 1.02 5.08 1.81
CA ALA A 51 1.04 6.44 1.27
C ALA A 51 0.52 6.47 -0.17
N SER A 52 0.95 5.52 -1.01
CA SER A 52 0.51 5.40 -2.41
C SER A 52 -1.00 5.16 -2.51
N LYS A 53 -1.56 4.30 -1.65
CA LYS A 53 -3.02 4.09 -1.56
C LYS A 53 -3.76 5.37 -1.22
N GLY A 54 -3.24 6.16 -0.28
CA GLY A 54 -3.79 7.48 0.07
C GLY A 54 -3.87 8.42 -1.12
N LEU A 55 -2.79 8.52 -1.91
CA LEU A 55 -2.76 9.35 -3.12
C LEU A 55 -3.79 8.93 -4.17
N ILE A 56 -4.02 7.61 -4.34
CA ILE A 56 -5.03 7.09 -5.26
C ILE A 56 -6.43 7.44 -4.78
N ILE A 57 -6.72 7.27 -3.49
CA ILE A 57 -8.01 7.63 -2.89
C ILE A 57 -8.29 9.13 -3.11
N ASP A 58 -7.31 9.99 -2.80
CA ASP A 58 -7.41 11.44 -3.01
C ASP A 58 -7.68 11.80 -4.49
N ALA A 59 -7.01 11.13 -5.43
CA ALA A 59 -7.22 11.33 -6.86
C ALA A 59 -8.65 10.91 -7.28
N MET A 60 -9.14 9.77 -6.80
CA MET A 60 -10.49 9.29 -7.06
C MET A 60 -11.56 10.24 -6.49
N GLU A 61 -11.31 10.84 -5.32
CA GLU A 61 -12.20 11.85 -4.74
C GLU A 61 -12.24 13.14 -5.55
N ARG A 62 -11.09 13.63 -6.03
CA ARG A 62 -11.02 14.81 -6.91
C ARG A 62 -11.81 14.58 -8.20
N LEU A 63 -11.67 13.41 -8.81
CA LEU A 63 -12.41 13.01 -10.01
C LEU A 63 -13.93 12.85 -9.79
N LYS A 64 -14.39 12.70 -8.54
CA LYS A 64 -15.84 12.67 -8.22
C LYS A 64 -16.45 14.07 -8.19
N LYS A 65 -15.64 15.09 -7.88
CA LYS A 65 -16.05 16.50 -7.76
C LYS A 65 -16.02 17.25 -9.10
N THR A 66 -15.50 16.61 -10.14
CA THR A 66 -15.42 17.13 -11.52
C THR A 66 -16.52 16.49 -12.35
#